data_AF-A0A077WR89-F1
#
_entry.id   AF-A0A077WR89-F1
#
_cell.length_a   1.000
_cell.length_b   1.000
_cell.length_c   1.000
_cell.angle_alpha   90.00
_cell.angle_beta   90.00
_cell.angle_gamma   90.00
#
_symmetry.space_group_name_H-M   'P 1'
#
loop_
_entity.id
_entity.type
_entity.pdbx_description
1 polymer ?
#
loop_
_entity_poly.entity_id
_entity_poly.type
_entity_poly.pdbx_seq_one_letter_code
_entity_poly.pdbx_strand_id
1 'polypeptide(L)'
;MKGFIVAIFELGALVTSVIAGWMVDCIGRVPAIRIGGAVFILGGILQTASSNTVMLLLGRLIAGFGVGFFSTVIPMYVAELGRATNA
;
A
#
# COMPACT_ATOMS: atom_id res chain seq x y z
N MET A 1 -15.15 -12.21 14.64
CA MET A 1 -13.92 -12.44 13.82
C MET A 1 -13.71 -11.42 12.70
N LYS A 2 -14.75 -10.89 12.03
CA LYS A 2 -14.57 -9.94 10.91
C LYS A 2 -13.80 -8.65 11.29
N GLY A 3 -14.05 -8.07 12.46
CA GLY A 3 -13.39 -6.82 12.90
C GLY A 3 -11.88 -6.95 13.09
N PHE A 4 -11.38 -8.10 13.55
CA PHE A 4 -9.95 -8.32 13.75
C PHE A 4 -9.16 -8.36 12.43
N ILE A 5 -9.79 -8.89 11.37
CA ILE A 5 -9.22 -8.92 10.02
C ILE A 5 -9.06 -7.50 9.46
N VAL A 6 -10.05 -6.64 9.70
CA VAL A 6 -10.01 -5.23 9.27
C VAL A 6 -8.99 -4.44 10.10
N ALA A 7 -8.95 -4.65 11.42
CA ALA A 7 -8.00 -3.97 12.29
C ALA A 7 -6.53 -4.23 11.90
N ILE A 8 -6.20 -5.49 11.56
CA ILE A 8 -4.84 -5.85 11.11
C ILE A 8 -4.50 -5.24 9.74
N PHE A 9 -5.49 -5.18 8.84
CA PHE A 9 -5.34 -4.50 7.55
C PHE A 9 -5.05 -3.01 7.75
N GLU A 10 -5.80 -2.33 8.62
CA GLU A 10 -5.60 -0.91 8.91
C GLU A 10 -4.31 -0.62 9.68
N LEU A 11 -3.91 -1.51 10.59
CA LEU A 11 -2.60 -1.42 11.24
C LEU A 11 -1.46 -1.50 10.23
N GLY A 12 -1.53 -2.41 9.27
CA GLY A 12 -0.58 -2.48 8.16
C GLY A 12 -0.55 -1.16 7.38
N ALA A 13 -1.73 -0.66 6.98
CA ALA A 13 -1.85 0.58 6.24
C ALA A 13 -1.27 1.79 6.99
N LEU A 14 -1.57 1.91 8.29
CA LEU A 14 -1.07 2.97 9.17
C LEU A 14 0.46 2.97 9.29
N VAL A 15 1.08 1.80 9.44
CA VAL A 15 2.54 1.71 9.54
C VAL A 15 3.19 2.14 8.22
N THR A 16 2.66 1.68 7.08
CA THR A 16 3.19 2.13 5.78
C THR A 16 2.96 3.58 5.48
N SER A 17 1.85 4.21 5.89
CA SER A 17 1.59 5.62 5.54
C SER A 17 2.66 6.57 6.12
N VAL A 18 3.17 6.24 7.31
CA VAL A 18 4.28 6.97 7.94
C VAL A 18 5.59 6.79 7.16
N ILE A 19 5.87 5.56 6.71
CA ILE A 19 7.10 5.22 5.98
C ILE A 19 7.03 5.69 4.53
N ALA A 20 5.83 5.72 3.94
CA ALA A 20 5.59 6.03 2.53
C ALA A 20 6.04 7.45 2.17
N GLY A 21 5.85 8.43 3.06
CA GLY A 21 6.33 9.80 2.86
C GLY A 21 7.84 9.85 2.65
N TRP A 22 8.60 9.27 3.61
CA TRP A 22 10.06 9.20 3.53
C TRP A 22 10.56 8.38 2.33
N MET A 23 9.89 7.27 2.03
CA MET A 23 10.27 6.37 0.95
C MET A 23 10.06 7.00 -0.43
N VAL A 24 9.00 7.81 -0.61
CA VAL A 24 8.75 8.56 -1.83
C VAL A 24 9.81 9.64 -2.07
N ASP A 25 10.22 10.32 -1.00
CA ASP A 25 11.25 11.36 -1.07
C ASP A 25 12.64 10.80 -1.42
N CYS A 26 12.97 9.58 -0.98
CA CYS A 26 14.25 8.93 -1.29
C CYS A 26 14.32 8.22 -2.65
N ILE A 27 13.25 7.52 -3.07
CA ILE A 27 13.27 6.64 -4.26
C ILE A 27 12.74 7.35 -5.52
N GLY A 28 12.01 8.46 -5.37
CA GLY A 28 11.33 9.14 -6.45
C GLY A 28 9.93 8.57 -6.72
N ARG A 29 9.04 9.41 -7.24
CA ARG A 29 7.59 9.15 -7.23
C ARG A 29 7.13 8.04 -8.17
N VAL A 30 7.67 7.97 -9.39
CA VAL A 30 7.31 6.92 -10.36
C VAL A 30 7.76 5.52 -9.93
N PRO A 31 9.02 5.28 -9.50
CA PRO A 31 9.45 3.96 -9.04
C PRO A 31 8.77 3.55 -7.72
N ALA A 32 8.46 4.49 -6.82
CA ALA A 32 7.68 4.22 -5.62
C ALA A 32 6.32 3.58 -5.94
N ILE A 33 5.56 4.14 -6.89
CA ILE A 33 4.26 3.60 -7.33
C ILE A 33 4.39 2.17 -7.86
N ARG A 34 5.44 1.89 -8.65
CA ARG A 34 5.68 0.54 -9.21
C ARG A 34 5.98 -0.49 -8.12
N ILE A 35 6.79 -0.12 -7.12
CA ILE A 35 7.14 -0.99 -5.99
C ILE A 35 5.90 -1.24 -5.12
N GLY A 36 5.12 -0.21 -4.81
CA GLY A 36 3.86 -0.36 -4.07
C GLY A 36 2.87 -1.29 -4.77
N GLY A 37 2.78 -1.20 -6.11
CA GLY A 37 1.98 -2.11 -6.94
C GLY A 37 2.42 -3.55 -6.88
N ALA A 38 3.73 -3.80 -6.94
CA ALA A 38 4.27 -5.15 -6.80
C ALA A 38 3.93 -5.76 -5.43
N VAL A 39 4.06 -5.00 -4.34
CA VAL A 39 3.73 -5.44 -2.99
C VAL A 39 2.23 -5.75 -2.85
N PHE A 40 1.36 -4.92 -3.44
CA PHE A 40 -0.08 -5.15 -3.43
C PHE A 40 -0.48 -6.43 -4.18
N ILE A 41 0.11 -6.66 -5.36
CA ILE A 41 -0.12 -7.88 -6.15
C ILE A 41 0.32 -9.12 -5.37
N LEU A 42 1.49 -9.08 -4.73
CA LEU A 42 1.97 -10.17 -3.88
C LEU A 42 1.00 -10.46 -2.72
N GLY A 43 0.48 -9.41 -2.06
CA GLY A 43 -0.53 -9.56 -1.01
C GLY A 43 -1.83 -10.20 -1.50
N GLY A 44 -2.29 -9.83 -2.70
CA GLY A 44 -3.48 -10.40 -3.34
C GLY A 44 -3.31 -11.88 -3.71
N ILE A 45 -2.14 -12.26 -4.25
CA ILE A 45 -1.81 -13.65 -4.55
C ILE A 45 -1.81 -14.48 -3.27
N LEU A 46 -1.18 -13.98 -2.20
CA LEU A 46 -1.12 -14.68 -0.92
C LEU A 46 -2.51 -14.85 -0.28
N GLN A 47 -3.39 -13.87 -0.47
CA GLN A 47 -4.78 -13.93 0.00
C GLN A 47 -5.61 -14.94 -0.81
N THR A 48 -5.34 -15.09 -2.11
CA THR A 48 -6.03 -16.03 -3.00
C THR A 48 -5.55 -17.47 -2.78
N ALA A 49 -4.26 -17.67 -2.53
CA ALA A 49 -3.66 -18.98 -2.27
C ALA A 49 -3.87 -19.47 -0.81
N SER A 50 -4.48 -18.65 0.04
CA SER A 50 -4.64 -18.95 1.47
C SER A 50 -5.67 -20.05 1.73
N SER A 51 -5.22 -21.20 2.23
CA SER A 51 -6.10 -22.25 2.79
C SER A 51 -6.31 -22.16 4.31
N ASN A 52 -5.62 -21.24 5.00
CA ASN A 52 -5.61 -21.16 6.46
C ASN A 52 -5.91 -19.74 6.94
N THR A 53 -6.67 -19.57 8.03
CA THR A 53 -7.08 -18.24 8.54
C THR A 53 -5.88 -17.32 8.82
N VAL A 54 -4.76 -17.89 9.26
CA VAL A 54 -3.51 -17.16 9.53
C VAL A 54 -2.88 -16.61 8.25
N MET A 55 -2.92 -17.39 7.16
CA MET A 55 -2.37 -16.98 5.87
C MET A 55 -3.20 -15.87 5.23
N LEU A 56 -4.52 -15.91 5.42
CA LEU A 56 -5.44 -14.84 5.03
C LEU A 56 -5.15 -13.55 5.80
N LEU A 57 -4.86 -13.66 7.10
CA LEU A 57 -4.48 -12.53 7.96
C LEU A 57 -3.17 -11.87 7.48
N LEU A 58 -2.14 -12.68 7.19
CA LEU A 58 -0.87 -12.21 6.67
C LEU A 58 -1.01 -11.58 5.28
N GLY A 59 -1.80 -12.19 4.40
CA GLY A 59 -2.12 -11.63 3.09
C GLY A 59 -2.86 -10.28 3.21
N ARG A 60 -3.73 -10.12 4.21
CA ARG A 60 -4.39 -8.85 4.52
C ARG A 60 -3.41 -7.79 5.04
N LEU A 61 -2.45 -8.18 5.86
CA LEU A 61 -1.42 -7.27 6.37
C LEU A 61 -0.56 -6.74 5.21
N ILE A 62 -0.12 -7.62 4.31
CA ILE A 62 0.69 -7.26 3.12
C ILE A 62 -0.12 -6.42 2.13
N ALA A 63 -1.38 -6.80 1.87
CA ALA A 63 -2.26 -5.99 1.05
C ALA A 63 -2.53 -4.60 1.67
N GLY A 64 -2.65 -4.53 3.00
CA GLY A 64 -2.79 -3.29 3.76
C GLY A 64 -1.57 -2.39 3.61
N PHE A 65 -0.36 -2.96 3.64
CA PHE A 65 0.86 -2.22 3.37
C PHE A 65 0.87 -1.59 1.97
N GLY A 66 0.49 -2.36 0.95
CA GLY A 66 0.37 -1.84 -0.43
C GLY A 66 -0.64 -0.70 -0.54
N VAL A 67 -1.85 -0.87 0.03
CA VAL A 67 -2.92 0.14 -0.03
C VAL A 67 -2.56 1.41 0.73
N GLY A 68 -1.98 1.28 1.93
CA GLY A 68 -1.53 2.43 2.73
C GLY A 68 -0.49 3.25 1.99
N PHE A 69 0.45 2.58 1.31
CA PHE A 69 1.44 3.23 0.46
C PHE A 69 0.77 3.96 -0.72
N PHE A 70 -0.10 3.28 -1.46
CA PHE A 70 -0.83 3.89 -2.59
C PHE A 70 -1.64 5.13 -2.19
N SER A 71 -2.30 5.07 -1.03
CA SER A 71 -3.13 6.17 -0.53
C SER A 71 -2.33 7.45 -0.26
N THR A 72 -1.02 7.35 -0.02
CA THR A 72 -0.13 8.51 0.17
C THR A 72 0.53 8.93 -1.14
N VAL A 73 0.99 7.99 -1.98
CA VAL A 73 1.78 8.30 -3.18
C VAL A 73 0.91 8.82 -4.33
N ILE A 74 -0.29 8.28 -4.53
CA ILE A 74 -1.20 8.70 -5.61
C ILE A 74 -1.55 10.19 -5.54
N PRO A 75 -2.06 10.75 -4.43
CA PRO A 75 -2.39 12.18 -4.37
C PRO A 75 -1.16 13.06 -4.54
N MET A 76 0.01 12.64 -4.05
CA MET A 76 1.26 13.35 -4.30
C MET A 76 1.55 13.41 -5.80
N TYR A 77 1.56 12.26 -6.49
CA TYR A 77 1.83 12.18 -7.92
C TYR A 77 0.84 13.03 -8.75
N VAL A 78 -0.45 12.99 -8.42
CA VAL A 78 -1.48 13.82 -9.06
C VAL A 78 -1.22 15.31 -8.83
N ALA A 79 -0.81 15.72 -7.62
CA ALA A 79 -0.47 17.11 -7.34
C ALA A 79 0.74 17.60 -8.15
N GLU A 80 1.70 16.72 -8.46
CA GLU A 80 2.83 17.07 -9.33
C GLU A 80 2.42 17.25 -10.79
N LEU A 81 1.60 16.33 -11.31
CA LEU A 81 1.03 16.45 -12.65
C LEU A 81 0.18 17.71 -12.80
N GLY A 82 -0.63 18.04 -11.80
CA GLY A 82 -1.46 19.24 -11.78
C GLY A 82 -0.65 20.53 -11.82
N ARG A 83 0.56 20.57 -11.24
CA ARG A 83 1.44 21.74 -11.34
C ARG A 83 2.05 21.90 -12.74
N ALA A 84 2.25 20.80 -13.47
CA ALA A 84 2.80 20.84 -14.82
C ALA A 84 1.77 21.27 -15.88
N THR A 85 0.46 21.07 -15.63
CA THR A 85 -0.58 21.39 -16.61
C THR A 85 -1.06 22.85 -16.58
N ASN A 86 -0.76 23.60 -15.53
CA ASN A 86 -1.24 24.98 -15.31
C ASN A 86 -0.15 26.05 -15.53
N ALA A 87 0.87 25.72 -16.34
CA ALA A 87 1.97 26.60 -16.74
C ALA A 87 2.00 26.77 -18.25
#